data_AF-A0AAW9HYJ2-F1
#
_entry.id   AF-A0AAW9HYJ2-F1
#
_cell.length_a   1.000
_cell.length_b   1.000
_cell.length_c   1.000
_cell.angle_alpha   90.00
_cell.angle_beta   90.00
_cell.angle_gamma   90.00
#
_symmetry.space_group_name_H-M   'P 1'
#
loop_
_entity.id
_entity.type
_entity.pdbx_description
1 polymer ?
#
loop_
_entity_poly.entity_id
_entity_poly.type
_entity_poly.pdbx_seq_one_letter_code
_entity_poly.pdbx_strand_id
1 'polypeptide(L)'
;SYIVILLGLLWIGNVKFSHALIGLLLVAGIAFGGAQAYIHYHDEIKESKIMESRGHWMERIDPWLIPEKATPKASYHTNNAKLAIASGGMSGEGNLQGSSVQSSRVPYTYSDSIFVQIAEEYGFIGSSILLLLYFILIH
;
A
#
# COMPACT_ATOMS: atom_id res chain seq x y z
N SER A 1 7.23 -13.95 -9.52
CA SER A 1 8.06 -13.84 -10.75
C SER A 1 9.50 -13.46 -10.46
N TYR A 2 9.78 -12.30 -9.85
CA TYR A 2 11.15 -11.79 -9.66
C TYR A 2 12.03 -12.61 -8.70
N ILE A 3 11.46 -13.16 -7.62
CA ILE A 3 12.22 -14.02 -6.68
C ILE A 3 12.69 -15.31 -7.36
N VAL A 4 11.86 -15.89 -8.24
CA VAL A 4 12.22 -17.11 -8.99
C VAL A 4 13.35 -16.82 -9.99
N ILE A 5 13.29 -15.67 -10.68
CA ILE A 5 14.35 -15.22 -11.58
C ILE A 5 15.65 -14.97 -10.80
N LEU A 6 15.58 -14.32 -9.65
CA LEU A 6 16.73 -14.08 -8.77
C LEU A 6 17.36 -15.40 -8.30
N LEU A 7 16.55 -16.37 -7.86
CA LEU A 7 17.04 -17.70 -7.47
C LEU A 7 17.67 -18.44 -8.65
N GLY A 8 17.09 -18.34 -9.85
CA GLY A 8 17.68 -18.89 -11.08
C GLY A 8 19.04 -18.26 -11.43
N LEU A 9 19.18 -16.94 -11.28
CA LEU A 9 20.46 -16.23 -11.48
C LEU A 9 21.51 -16.62 -10.44
N LEU A 10 21.11 -16.78 -9.17
CA LEU A 10 22.02 -17.23 -8.11
C LEU A 10 22.51 -18.67 -8.34
N TRP A 11 21.64 -19.54 -8.86
CA TRP A 11 21.99 -20.90 -9.26
C TRP A 11 22.96 -20.94 -10.45
N ILE A 12 22.66 -20.21 -11.52
CA ILE A 12 23.52 -20.11 -12.72
C ILE A 12 24.89 -19.50 -12.38
N GLY A 13 24.92 -18.52 -11.47
CA GLY A 13 26.15 -17.88 -11.00
C GLY A 13 26.99 -18.73 -10.06
N ASN A 14 26.55 -19.94 -9.67
CA ASN A 14 27.21 -20.82 -8.69
C ASN A 14 27.55 -20.11 -7.36
N VAL A 15 26.70 -19.17 -6.95
CA VAL A 15 26.89 -18.42 -5.71
C VAL A 15 26.47 -19.32 -4.55
N LYS A 16 27.39 -19.58 -3.61
CA LYS A 16 27.04 -20.35 -2.40
C LYS A 16 25.92 -19.64 -1.65
N PHE A 17 24.89 -20.40 -1.26
CA PHE A 17 23.70 -19.88 -0.56
C PHE A 17 24.03 -18.98 0.63
N SER A 18 25.11 -19.28 1.37
CA SER A 18 25.58 -18.44 2.49
C SER A 18 25.93 -17.01 2.08
N HIS A 19 26.54 -16.77 0.92
CA HIS A 19 26.87 -15.42 0.45
C HIS A 19 25.63 -14.67 -0.03
N ALA A 20 24.70 -15.38 -0.69
CA ALA A 20 23.40 -14.82 -1.08
C ALA A 20 22.59 -14.40 0.16
N LEU A 21 22.59 -15.21 1.21
CA LEU A 21 21.92 -14.90 2.47
C LEU A 21 22.56 -13.70 3.18
N ILE A 22 23.90 -13.63 3.24
CA ILE A 22 24.61 -12.48 3.81
C ILE A 22 24.27 -11.21 3.03
N GLY A 23 24.26 -11.26 1.69
CA GLY A 23 23.87 -10.12 0.86
C GLY A 23 22.44 -9.67 1.12
N LEU A 24 21.50 -10.60 1.25
CA LEU A 24 20.10 -10.28 1.55
C LEU A 24 19.95 -9.66 2.94
N LEU A 25 20.63 -10.20 3.94
CA LEU A 25 20.63 -9.66 5.30
C LEU A 25 21.25 -8.25 5.35
N LEU A 26 22.32 -8.00 4.60
CA LEU A 26 22.91 -6.67 4.49
C LEU A 26 21.94 -5.68 3.85
N VAL A 27 21.29 -6.04 2.74
CA VAL A 27 20.29 -5.19 2.08
C VAL A 27 19.11 -4.91 3.01
N ALA A 28 18.60 -5.93 3.70
CA ALA A 28 17.53 -5.78 4.67
C ALA A 28 17.95 -4.88 5.84
N GLY A 29 19.18 -5.03 6.34
CA GLY A 29 19.75 -4.20 7.40
C GLY A 29 19.90 -2.75 6.98
N ILE A 30 20.38 -2.48 5.77
CA ILE A 30 20.49 -1.12 5.21
C ILE A 30 19.10 -0.50 5.04
N ALA A 31 18.13 -1.25 4.49
CA ALA A 31 16.77 -0.76 4.32
C ALA A 31 16.10 -0.43 5.66
N PHE A 32 16.26 -1.31 6.66
CA PHE A 32 15.74 -1.10 8.00
C PHE A 32 16.42 0.09 8.69
N GLY A 33 17.75 0.16 8.63
CA GLY A 33 18.51 1.29 9.18
C GLY A 33 18.14 2.62 8.53
N GLY A 34 17.96 2.63 7.20
CA GLY A 34 17.50 3.79 6.45
C GLY A 34 16.08 4.22 6.84
N ALA A 35 15.15 3.28 7.01
CA ALA A 35 13.81 3.57 7.49
C ALA A 35 13.83 4.14 8.92
N GLN A 36 14.63 3.56 9.83
CA GLN A 36 14.78 4.07 11.19
C GLN A 36 15.40 5.48 11.21
N ALA A 37 16.43 5.72 10.41
CA ALA A 37 17.05 7.04 10.27
C ALA A 37 16.03 8.06 9.74
N TYR A 38 15.23 7.70 8.73
CA TYR A 38 14.17 8.56 8.22
C TYR A 38 13.15 8.93 9.30
N ILE A 39 12.73 7.96 10.12
CA ILE A 39 11.78 8.19 11.21
C ILE A 39 12.38 9.12 12.27
N HIS A 40 13.62 8.88 12.67
CA HIS A 40 14.28 9.66 13.72
C HIS A 40 14.57 11.10 13.29
N TYR A 41 15.06 11.30 12.06
CA TYR A 41 15.45 12.62 11.54
C TYR A 41 14.36 13.27 10.68
N HIS A 42 13.10 12.83 10.77
CA HIS A 42 12.02 13.29 9.89
C HIS A 42 11.82 14.81 9.90
N ASP A 43 11.84 15.43 11.09
CA ASP A 43 11.58 16.87 11.22
C ASP A 43 12.71 17.69 10.59
N GLU A 44 13.97 17.27 10.78
CA GLU A 44 15.14 17.89 10.15
C GLU A 44 15.14 17.73 8.62
N ILE A 45 14.74 16.54 8.13
CA ILE A 45 14.62 16.26 6.71
C ILE A 45 13.54 17.15 6.08
N LYS A 46 12.39 17.31 6.75
CA LYS A 46 11.28 18.16 6.29
C LYS A 46 11.67 19.62 6.18
N GLU A 47 12.46 20.13 7.11
CA GLU A 47 12.94 21.53 7.10
C GLU A 47 14.10 21.76 6.11
N SER A 48 14.69 20.68 5.57
CA SER A 48 15.78 20.81 4.60
C SER A 48 15.32 21.44 3.28
N LYS A 49 16.14 22.34 2.73
CA LYS A 49 15.89 23.01 1.43
C LYS A 49 15.74 22.03 0.26
N ILE A 50 16.35 20.84 0.35
CA ILE A 50 16.20 19.78 -0.65
C ILE A 50 14.76 19.26 -0.63
N MET A 51 14.22 19.03 0.57
CA MET A 51 12.89 18.47 0.75
C MET A 51 11.80 19.50 0.48
N GLU A 52 12.05 20.79 0.66
CA GLU A 52 11.18 21.87 0.20
C GLU A 52 10.83 21.72 -1.29
N SER A 53 11.83 21.42 -2.14
CA SER A 53 11.62 21.18 -3.57
C SER A 53 11.03 19.80 -3.91
N ARG A 54 11.12 18.84 -2.96
CA ARG A 54 10.79 17.42 -3.15
C ARG A 54 9.66 16.93 -2.23
N GLY A 55 8.85 17.84 -1.69
CA GLY A 55 7.83 17.52 -0.68
C GLY A 55 6.82 16.44 -1.12
N HIS A 56 6.58 16.28 -2.43
CA HIS A 56 5.71 15.22 -2.94
C HIS A 56 6.22 13.79 -2.64
N TRP A 57 7.54 13.59 -2.51
CA TRP A 57 8.09 12.28 -2.13
C TRP A 57 7.70 11.93 -0.68
N MET A 58 7.77 12.90 0.22
CA MET A 58 7.28 12.76 1.59
C MET A 58 5.78 12.49 1.64
N GLU A 59 4.96 13.20 0.83
CA GLU A 59 3.52 12.93 0.74
C GLU A 59 3.20 11.49 0.31
N ARG A 60 4.13 10.77 -0.32
CA ARG A 60 3.97 9.35 -0.68
C ARG A 60 4.48 8.39 0.40
N ILE A 61 5.58 8.74 1.07
CA ILE A 61 6.24 7.87 2.05
C ILE A 61 5.59 7.98 3.43
N ASP A 62 5.28 9.19 3.87
CA ASP A 62 4.78 9.48 5.23
C ASP A 62 3.50 8.70 5.56
N PRO A 63 2.45 8.64 4.71
CA PRO A 63 1.24 7.88 5.02
C PRO A 63 1.47 6.39 5.25
N TRP A 64 2.58 5.83 4.75
CA TRP A 64 2.93 4.42 4.90
C TRP A 64 3.89 4.17 6.07
N LEU A 65 4.89 5.04 6.26
CA LEU A 65 5.98 4.83 7.24
C LEU A 65 5.74 5.53 8.58
N ILE A 66 5.16 6.73 8.59
CA ILE A 66 4.88 7.55 9.79
C ILE A 66 3.51 8.22 9.64
N PRO A 67 2.42 7.46 9.74
CA PRO A 67 1.08 7.97 9.44
C PRO A 67 0.68 9.17 10.31
N GLU A 68 1.24 9.32 11.52
CA GLU A 68 0.94 10.45 12.41
C GLU A 68 1.51 11.78 11.90
N LYS A 69 2.58 11.74 11.09
CA LYS A 69 3.23 12.94 10.53
C LYS A 69 2.77 13.27 9.11
N ALA A 70 1.99 12.39 8.49
CA ALA A 70 1.47 12.57 7.15
C ALA A 70 0.45 13.72 7.06
N THR A 71 0.46 14.45 5.94
CA THR A 71 -0.53 15.51 5.72
C THR A 71 -1.92 14.92 5.51
N PRO A 72 -3.00 15.63 5.89
CA PRO A 72 -4.38 15.16 5.66
C PRO A 72 -4.64 14.82 4.20
N LYS A 73 -4.05 15.59 3.27
CA LYS A 73 -4.15 15.36 1.83
C LYS A 73 -3.47 14.07 1.40
N ALA A 74 -2.28 13.80 1.91
CA ALA A 74 -1.51 12.58 1.60
C ALA A 74 -2.25 11.32 2.08
N SER A 75 -2.86 11.39 3.26
CA SER A 75 -3.61 10.26 3.84
C SER A 75 -5.07 10.16 3.38
N TYR A 76 -5.60 11.20 2.70
CA TYR A 76 -7.02 11.31 2.34
C TYR A 76 -7.55 10.08 1.61
N HIS A 77 -6.85 9.66 0.55
CA HIS A 77 -7.26 8.55 -0.29
C HIS A 77 -7.33 7.24 0.50
N THR A 78 -6.26 6.91 1.22
CA THR A 78 -6.17 5.67 2.02
C THR A 78 -7.16 5.66 3.18
N ASN A 79 -7.37 6.80 3.85
CA ASN A 79 -8.29 6.89 4.98
C ASN A 79 -9.74 6.74 4.53
N ASN A 80 -10.14 7.43 3.47
CA ASN A 80 -11.51 7.32 2.95
C ASN A 80 -11.78 5.95 2.35
N ALA A 81 -10.80 5.32 1.71
CA ALA A 81 -10.92 3.94 1.24
C ALA A 81 -11.19 2.97 2.41
N LYS A 82 -10.46 3.11 3.52
CA LYS A 82 -10.69 2.29 4.73
C LYS A 82 -12.07 2.53 5.33
N LEU A 83 -12.51 3.79 5.41
CA LEU A 83 -13.81 4.15 5.96
C LEU A 83 -14.97 3.62 5.09
N ALA A 84 -14.85 3.70 3.76
CA ALA A 84 -15.85 3.17 2.83
C ALA A 84 -15.97 1.64 2.92
N ILE A 85 -14.84 0.94 3.00
CA ILE A 85 -14.85 -0.52 3.23
C ILE A 85 -15.52 -0.84 4.57
N ALA A 86 -15.20 -0.06 5.61
CA ALA A 86 -15.77 -0.27 6.94
C ALA A 86 -17.29 -0.01 6.99
N SER A 87 -17.80 0.96 6.22
CA SER A 87 -19.21 1.31 6.23
C SER A 87 -20.09 0.25 5.55
N GLY A 88 -19.56 -0.49 4.58
CA GLY A 88 -20.24 -1.62 3.94
C GLY A 88 -20.57 -2.79 4.87
N GLY A 89 -19.91 -2.93 6.03
CA GLY A 89 -20.22 -3.97 7.01
C GLY A 89 -20.27 -5.40 6.43
N MET A 90 -21.19 -6.25 6.89
CA MET A 90 -21.30 -7.64 6.41
C MET A 90 -22.00 -7.75 5.04
N SER A 91 -23.06 -6.97 4.82
CA SER A 91 -23.99 -7.14 3.69
C SER A 91 -23.96 -6.02 2.66
N GLY A 92 -23.23 -4.93 2.92
CA GLY A 92 -23.14 -3.76 2.05
C GLY A 92 -24.19 -2.70 2.37
N GLU A 93 -23.98 -1.49 1.84
CA GLU A 93 -24.95 -0.40 1.88
C GLU A 93 -26.03 -0.50 0.78
N GLY A 94 -25.84 -1.42 -0.18
CA GLY A 94 -26.74 -1.64 -1.31
C GLY A 94 -26.15 -1.15 -2.63
N ASN A 95 -26.61 -1.77 -3.71
CA ASN A 95 -26.14 -1.45 -5.05
C ASN A 95 -26.42 0.02 -5.39
N LEU A 96 -25.39 0.73 -5.86
CA LEU A 96 -25.42 2.17 -6.14
C LEU A 96 -25.84 3.05 -4.96
N GLN A 97 -25.73 2.57 -3.72
CA GLN A 97 -26.13 3.30 -2.50
C GLN A 97 -24.94 3.61 -1.57
N GLY A 98 -23.71 3.31 -1.99
CA GLY A 98 -22.50 3.58 -1.21
C GLY A 98 -22.31 5.06 -0.90
N SER A 99 -22.36 5.42 0.38
CA SER A 99 -22.29 6.78 0.90
C SER A 99 -20.98 7.48 0.55
N SER A 100 -19.85 6.77 0.62
CA SER A 100 -18.51 7.30 0.36
C SER A 100 -18.22 7.41 -1.14
N VAL A 101 -18.67 6.45 -1.93
CA VAL A 101 -18.60 6.49 -3.40
C VAL A 101 -19.48 7.61 -3.95
N GLN A 102 -20.74 7.71 -3.53
CA GLN A 102 -21.67 8.75 -4.00
C GLN A 102 -21.23 10.17 -3.60
N SER A 103 -20.64 10.33 -2.42
CA SER A 103 -20.10 11.62 -1.96
C SER A 103 -18.75 11.98 -2.59
N SER A 104 -18.23 11.19 -3.54
CA SER A 104 -16.91 11.39 -4.16
C SER A 104 -15.76 11.45 -3.14
N ARG A 105 -15.92 10.87 -1.95
CA ARG A 105 -14.87 10.79 -0.92
C ARG A 105 -13.74 9.84 -1.31
N VAL A 106 -14.02 8.88 -2.18
CA VAL A 106 -13.04 7.97 -2.78
C VAL A 106 -12.80 8.44 -4.22
N PRO A 107 -11.62 9.01 -4.54
CA PRO A 107 -11.27 9.38 -5.91
C PRO A 107 -11.20 8.15 -6.81
N TYR A 108 -11.53 8.32 -8.10
CA TYR A 108 -11.27 7.32 -9.16
C TYR A 108 -11.77 5.89 -8.87
N THR A 109 -12.96 5.76 -8.28
CA THR A 109 -13.61 4.45 -8.00
C THR A 109 -13.73 3.55 -9.23
N TYR A 110 -13.82 4.13 -10.43
CA TYR A 110 -13.89 3.39 -11.70
C TYR A 110 -12.55 2.84 -12.21
N SER A 111 -11.40 3.20 -11.62
CA SER A 111 -10.07 2.83 -12.12
C SER A 111 -9.30 1.96 -11.13
N ASP A 112 -8.73 2.57 -10.09
CA ASP A 112 -7.83 1.92 -9.13
C ASP A 112 -8.50 1.58 -7.80
N SER A 113 -9.69 2.13 -7.53
CA SER A 113 -10.43 1.95 -6.28
C SER A 113 -11.73 1.15 -6.44
N ILE A 114 -11.87 0.35 -7.51
CA ILE A 114 -13.10 -0.42 -7.78
C ILE A 114 -13.43 -1.42 -6.66
N PHE A 115 -12.41 -2.01 -6.04
CA PHE A 115 -12.62 -2.92 -4.91
C PHE A 115 -13.22 -2.21 -3.68
N VAL A 116 -12.84 -0.95 -3.44
CA VAL A 116 -13.40 -0.14 -2.35
C VAL A 116 -14.91 0.05 -2.56
N GLN A 117 -15.31 0.36 -3.79
CA GLN A 117 -16.72 0.49 -4.16
C GLN A 117 -17.48 -0.83 -3.94
N ILE A 118 -16.93 -1.96 -4.38
CA ILE A 118 -17.57 -3.26 -4.20
C ILE A 118 -17.72 -3.61 -2.71
N ALA A 119 -16.70 -3.31 -1.91
CA ALA A 119 -16.74 -3.56 -0.48
C ALA A 119 -17.74 -2.68 0.27
N GLU A 120 -17.91 -1.43 -0.15
CA GLU A 120 -18.95 -0.54 0.41
C GLU A 120 -20.36 -1.01 0.01
N GLU A 121 -20.59 -1.31 -1.27
CA GLU A 121 -21.94 -1.63 -1.80
C GLU A 121 -22.42 -3.04 -1.46
N TYR A 122 -21.52 -4.04 -1.45
CA TYR A 122 -21.85 -5.47 -1.28
C TYR A 122 -21.28 -6.08 0.02
N GLY A 123 -20.55 -5.28 0.80
CA GLY A 123 -20.03 -5.67 2.11
C GLY A 123 -18.99 -6.79 2.05
N PHE A 124 -18.72 -7.37 3.21
CA PHE A 124 -17.80 -8.49 3.36
C PHE A 124 -18.20 -9.71 2.53
N ILE A 125 -19.50 -10.05 2.48
CA ILE A 125 -19.98 -11.25 1.78
C ILE A 125 -19.73 -11.12 0.28
N GLY A 126 -20.15 -10.01 -0.34
CA GLY A 126 -19.94 -9.80 -1.77
C GLY A 126 -18.46 -9.70 -2.15
N SER A 127 -17.67 -9.00 -1.32
CA SER A 127 -16.21 -8.91 -1.52
C SER A 127 -15.53 -10.27 -1.45
N SER A 128 -15.93 -11.13 -0.52
CA SER A 128 -15.37 -12.48 -0.36
C SER A 128 -15.70 -13.37 -1.56
N ILE A 129 -16.94 -13.31 -2.06
CA ILE A 129 -17.36 -14.03 -3.27
C ILE A 129 -16.53 -13.56 -4.47
N LEU A 130 -16.35 -12.25 -4.64
CA LEU A 130 -15.52 -11.70 -5.71
C LEU A 130 -14.08 -12.23 -5.66
N LEU A 131 -13.44 -12.17 -4.50
CA LEU A 131 -12.07 -12.67 -4.32
C LEU A 131 -11.98 -14.17 -4.60
N LEU A 132 -12.98 -14.96 -4.21
CA LEU A 132 -13.05 -16.38 -4.51
C LEU A 132 -13.18 -16.65 -6.03
N LEU A 133 -13.99 -15.86 -6.75
CA LEU A 133 -14.09 -15.96 -8.21
C LEU A 133 -12.75 -15.62 -8.88
N TYR A 134 -12.06 -14.58 -8.43
CA TYR A 134 -10.71 -14.25 -8.94
C TYR A 134 -9.70 -15.35 -8.64
N PHE A 135 -9.78 -15.97 -7.46
CA PHE A 135 -8.91 -17.08 -7.09
C PHE A 135 -9.09 -18.28 -8.02
N ILE A 136 -10.35 -18.66 -8.31
CA ILE A 136 -10.70 -19.74 -9.26
C ILE A 136 -10.29 -19.38 -10.68
N LEU A 137 -10.39 -18.11 -11.09
CA LEU A 137 -10.01 -17.70 -12.44
C LEU A 137 -8.50 -17.82 -12.71
N ILE A 138 -7.68 -17.56 -11.69
CA ILE A 138 -6.22 -17.54 -11.80
C ILE A 138 -5.60 -18.94 -11.69
N HIS A 139 -6.29 -19.89 -11.03
CA HIS A 139 -5.83 -21.28 -10.83
C HIS A 139 -6.51 -22.25 -11.78
#